data_AF-A0A7X8EZP1-F1
#
_entry.id   AF-A0A7X8EZP1-F1
#
_cell.length_a   1.000
_cell.length_b   1.000
_cell.length_c   1.000
_cell.angle_alpha   90.00
_cell.angle_beta   90.00
_cell.angle_gamma   90.00
#
_symmetry.space_group_name_H-M   'P 1'
#
loop_
_entity.id
_entity.type
_entity.pdbx_description
1 polymer ?
#
loop_
_entity_poly.entity_id
_entity_poly.type
_entity_poly.pdbx_seq_one_letter_code
_entity_poly.pdbx_strand_id
1 'polypeptide(L)'
;MNAQPLDLTPAVEALALYAEAFDRFAHILIEHNRVLNLTRIDTLGDIQTRHFLDSLAALSILDEAAASVPADRPFSLLDVGSGAGFPALALAIARPSWRIVSLEATEKKVRFQRDVCQTLELSHVEILH
;
A
#
# COMPACT_ATOMS: atom_id res chain seq x y z
N MET A 1 -1.05 24.66 -17.62
CA MET A 1 -0.99 23.23 -17.24
C MET A 1 -2.39 22.68 -17.32
N ASN A 2 -2.71 21.91 -18.36
CA ASN A 2 -3.96 21.15 -18.39
C ASN A 2 -3.74 19.92 -17.53
N ALA A 3 -4.09 19.98 -16.24
CA ALA A 3 -4.18 18.79 -15.43
C ALA A 3 -5.39 18.01 -15.94
N GLN A 4 -5.17 16.99 -16.77
CA GLN A 4 -6.20 15.98 -16.97
C GLN A 4 -6.50 15.36 -15.60
N PRO A 5 -7.78 15.16 -15.25
CA PRO A 5 -8.14 14.52 -13.99
C PRO A 5 -7.51 13.12 -13.94
N LEU A 6 -7.01 12.75 -12.77
CA LEU A 6 -6.39 11.46 -12.53
C LEU A 6 -7.44 10.35 -12.75
N ASP A 7 -7.12 9.35 -13.57
CA ASP A 7 -7.99 8.19 -13.75
C ASP A 7 -7.91 7.28 -12.52
N LEU A 8 -9.00 7.23 -11.74
CA LEU A 8 -9.08 6.40 -10.54
C LEU A 8 -9.62 4.99 -10.82
N THR A 9 -9.89 4.64 -12.08
CA THR A 9 -10.42 3.32 -12.45
C THR A 9 -9.52 2.18 -11.94
N PRO A 10 -8.18 2.21 -12.11
CA PRO A 10 -7.31 1.15 -11.60
C PRO A 10 -7.35 1.01 -10.08
N ALA A 11 -7.57 2.12 -9.36
CA ALA A 11 -7.65 2.13 -7.91
C ALA A 11 -8.95 1.49 -7.41
N VAL A 12 -10.08 1.85 -8.01
CA VAL A 12 -11.40 1.30 -7.66
C VAL A 12 -11.46 -0.19 -8.01
N GLU A 13 -10.92 -0.59 -9.16
CA GLU A 13 -10.84 -2.00 -9.55
C GLU A 13 -9.96 -2.81 -8.59
N ALA A 14 -8.81 -2.29 -8.18
CA ALA A 14 -7.96 -2.95 -7.21
C ALA A 14 -8.64 -3.10 -5.84
N LEU A 15 -9.34 -2.07 -5.37
CA LEU A 15 -10.11 -2.15 -4.11
C LEU A 15 -11.19 -3.24 -4.18
N ALA A 16 -11.92 -3.33 -5.29
CA ALA A 16 -12.94 -4.34 -5.47
C ALA A 16 -12.34 -5.76 -5.59
N LEU A 17 -11.27 -5.92 -6.36
CA LEU A 17 -10.62 -7.21 -6.60
C LEU A 17 -9.98 -7.78 -5.34
N TYR A 18 -9.39 -6.94 -4.50
CA TYR A 18 -8.67 -7.34 -3.28
C TYR A 18 -9.37 -6.89 -1.99
N ALA A 19 -10.70 -6.75 -2.03
CA ALA A 19 -11.49 -6.20 -0.92
C ALA A 19 -11.21 -6.89 0.43
N GLU A 20 -11.11 -8.22 0.45
CA GLU A 20 -10.83 -8.99 1.67
C GLU A 20 -9.46 -8.65 2.26
N ALA A 21 -8.43 -8.48 1.43
CA ALA A 21 -7.09 -8.12 1.89
C ALA A 21 -7.06 -6.69 2.46
N PHE A 22 -7.75 -5.75 1.81
CA PHE A 22 -7.88 -4.38 2.30
C PHE A 22 -8.68 -4.29 3.60
N ASP A 23 -9.76 -5.07 3.72
CA ASP A 23 -10.53 -5.14 4.96
C ASP A 23 -9.69 -5.71 6.09
N ARG A 24 -8.96 -6.81 5.85
CA ARG A 24 -8.02 -7.36 6.85
C ARG A 24 -6.95 -6.35 7.24
N PHE A 25 -6.35 -5.65 6.28
CA PHE A 25 -5.38 -4.59 6.58
C PHE A 25 -5.99 -3.48 7.44
N ALA A 26 -7.19 -3.00 7.11
CA ALA A 26 -7.86 -1.96 7.88
C ALA A 26 -8.10 -2.39 9.34
N HIS A 27 -8.51 -3.64 9.58
CA HIS A 27 -8.69 -4.17 10.93
C HIS A 27 -7.38 -4.21 11.72
N ILE A 28 -6.30 -4.71 11.12
CA ILE A 28 -4.97 -4.75 11.74
C ILE A 28 -4.49 -3.33 12.09
N LEU A 29 -4.70 -2.39 11.16
CA LEU A 29 -4.34 -0.98 11.36
C LEU A 29 -5.10 -0.36 12.54
N ILE A 30 -6.42 -0.53 12.59
CA ILE A 30 -7.25 0.01 13.69
C ILE A 30 -6.82 -0.58 15.04
N GLU A 31 -6.60 -1.89 15.09
CA GLU A 31 -6.19 -2.56 16.32
C GLU A 31 -4.85 -2.03 16.84
N HIS A 32 -3.85 -1.94 15.98
CA HIS A 32 -2.52 -1.44 16.36
C HIS A 32 -2.51 0.06 16.63
N ASN A 33 -3.34 0.84 15.93
CA ASN A 33 -3.37 2.30 16.09
C ASN A 33 -3.80 2.71 17.50
N ARG A 34 -4.62 1.89 18.18
CA ARG A 34 -5.06 2.09 19.58
C ARG A 34 -3.89 2.21 20.57
N VAL A 35 -2.74 1.60 20.26
CA VAL A 35 -1.58 1.56 21.15
C VAL A 35 -0.38 2.31 20.56
N LEU A 36 -0.22 2.28 19.23
CA LEU A 36 1.00 2.72 18.57
C LEU A 36 0.96 4.14 17.98
N ASN A 37 -0.23 4.76 17.86
CA ASN A 37 -0.42 6.05 17.18
C ASN A 37 0.22 6.06 15.78
N LEU A 38 -0.13 5.07 14.95
CA LEU A 38 0.36 4.87 13.59
C LEU A 38 -0.17 5.92 12.62
N THR A 39 -1.41 6.35 12.80
CA THR A 39 -2.08 7.34 11.95
C THR A 39 -3.13 8.12 12.73
N ARG A 40 -3.42 9.36 12.31
CA ARG A 40 -4.50 10.18 12.88
C ARG A 40 -5.89 9.78 12.36
N ILE A 41 -5.96 8.84 11.41
CA ILE A 41 -7.17 8.39 10.74
C ILE A 41 -7.49 6.97 11.22
N ASP A 42 -8.61 6.79 11.92
CA ASP A 42 -8.91 5.55 12.65
C ASP A 42 -10.32 4.99 12.42
N THR A 43 -11.12 5.60 11.53
CA THR A 43 -12.41 5.06 11.11
C THR A 43 -12.25 4.22 9.83
N LEU A 44 -13.03 3.14 9.69
CA LEU A 44 -12.96 2.27 8.51
C LEU A 44 -13.20 3.05 7.20
N GLY A 45 -14.19 3.96 7.17
CA GLY A 45 -14.51 4.74 5.99
C GLY A 45 -13.40 5.73 5.61
N ASP A 46 -12.76 6.36 6.60
CA ASP A 46 -11.63 7.25 6.32
C ASP A 46 -10.38 6.46 5.90
N ILE A 47 -10.15 5.26 6.44
CA ILE A 47 -9.03 4.41 6.00
C ILE A 47 -9.21 4.01 4.53
N GLN A 48 -10.40 3.58 4.14
CA GLN A 48 -10.70 3.19 2.75
C GLN A 48 -10.47 4.36 1.77
N THR A 49 -10.90 5.57 2.12
CA THR A 49 -10.84 6.72 1.21
C THR A 49 -9.52 7.49 1.28
N ARG A 50 -8.96 7.71 2.47
CA ARG A 50 -7.81 8.60 2.68
C ARG A 50 -6.47 7.89 2.77
N HIS A 51 -6.46 6.56 2.95
CA HIS A 51 -5.24 5.77 2.86
C HIS A 51 -5.24 4.89 1.63
N PHE A 52 -6.23 4.01 1.48
CA PHE A 52 -6.20 3.04 0.38
C PHE A 52 -6.44 3.70 -0.98
N LEU A 53 -7.56 4.39 -1.17
CA LEU A 53 -7.85 5.03 -2.45
C LEU A 53 -6.78 6.07 -2.81
N ASP A 54 -6.31 6.87 -1.85
CA ASP A 54 -5.22 7.84 -2.06
C ASP A 54 -3.91 7.15 -2.48
N SER A 55 -3.51 6.07 -1.81
CA SER A 55 -2.31 5.29 -2.18
C SER A 55 -2.44 4.67 -3.57
N LEU A 56 -3.62 4.14 -3.89
CA LEU A 56 -3.89 3.45 -5.15
C LEU A 56 -4.10 4.42 -6.32
N ALA A 57 -4.39 5.69 -6.06
CA ALA A 57 -4.48 6.72 -7.09
C ALA A 57 -3.17 6.79 -7.92
N ALA A 58 -2.03 6.47 -7.30
CA ALA A 58 -0.73 6.39 -7.98
C ALA A 58 -0.67 5.32 -9.09
N LEU A 59 -1.54 4.31 -9.09
CA LEU A 59 -1.58 3.26 -10.12
C LEU A 59 -1.80 3.82 -11.53
N SER A 60 -2.55 4.93 -11.64
CA SER A 60 -2.76 5.64 -12.92
C SER A 60 -1.47 6.04 -13.64
N ILE A 61 -0.36 6.17 -12.90
CA ILE A 61 0.96 6.52 -13.43
C ILE A 61 1.91 5.32 -13.32
N LEU A 62 1.85 4.59 -12.21
CA LEU A 62 2.77 3.49 -11.92
C LEU A 62 2.54 2.27 -12.81
N ASP A 63 1.30 2.01 -13.26
CA ASP A 63 1.03 0.90 -14.17
C ASP A 63 1.67 1.12 -15.55
N GLU A 64 1.69 2.35 -16.05
CA GLU A 64 2.39 2.69 -17.28
C GLU A 64 3.91 2.51 -17.14
N ALA A 65 4.47 2.94 -16.00
CA ALA A 65 5.88 2.73 -15.68
C ALA A 65 6.21 1.23 -15.58
N ALA A 66 5.34 0.43 -14.96
CA ALA A 66 5.50 -1.01 -14.85
C ALA A 66 5.44 -1.71 -16.22
N ALA A 67 4.57 -1.25 -17.13
CA ALA A 67 4.47 -1.80 -18.48
C ALA A 67 5.75 -1.61 -19.32
N SER A 68 6.61 -0.64 -18.98
CA SER A 68 7.90 -0.44 -19.63
C SER A 68 8.98 -1.45 -19.20
N VAL A 69 8.72 -2.24 -18.15
CA VAL A 69 9.65 -3.23 -17.63
C VAL A 69 9.54 -4.53 -18.46
N PRO A 70 10.67 -5.10 -18.93
CA PRO A 70 10.73 -6.44 -19.50
C PRO A 70 10.00 -7.49 -18.66
N ALA A 71 9.26 -8.38 -19.33
CA ALA A 71 8.39 -9.36 -18.69
C ALA A 71 9.13 -10.42 -17.83
N ASP A 72 10.46 -10.52 -17.97
CA ASP A 72 11.31 -11.45 -17.21
C ASP A 72 11.77 -10.89 -15.86
N ARG A 73 11.38 -9.66 -15.50
CA ARG A 73 11.72 -9.05 -14.21
C ARG A 73 10.55 -8.25 -13.62
N PRO A 74 10.39 -8.24 -12.28
CA PRO A 74 9.33 -7.47 -11.65
C PRO A 74 9.61 -5.96 -11.71
N PHE A 75 8.56 -5.16 -11.82
CA PHE A 75 8.64 -3.74 -11.52
C PHE A 75 8.99 -3.56 -10.04
N SER A 76 10.02 -2.77 -9.75
CA SER A 76 10.53 -2.57 -8.39
C SER A 76 10.23 -1.16 -7.89
N LEU A 77 9.64 -1.05 -6.71
CA LEU A 77 9.25 0.22 -6.09
C LEU A 77 9.85 0.33 -4.68
N LEU A 78 10.44 1.48 -4.36
CA LEU A 78 10.89 1.84 -3.02
C LEU A 78 10.01 2.96 -2.47
N ASP A 79 9.42 2.74 -1.30
CA ASP A 79 8.72 3.72 -0.51
C ASP A 79 9.58 4.17 0.67
N VAL A 80 9.80 5.47 0.82
CA VAL A 80 10.70 6.05 1.83
C VAL A 80 9.89 6.84 2.84
N GLY A 81 9.91 6.39 4.10
CA GLY A 81 9.12 6.98 5.18
C GLY A 81 7.65 6.55 5.12
N SER A 82 7.41 5.29 4.77
CA SER A 82 6.09 4.70 4.51
C SER A 82 5.15 4.70 5.73
N GLY A 83 5.63 5.00 6.93
CA GLY A 83 4.76 5.20 8.09
C GLY A 83 4.05 3.92 8.49
N ALA A 84 2.72 3.91 8.36
CA ALA A 84 1.90 2.72 8.53
C ALA A 84 1.91 1.78 7.29
N GLY A 85 2.89 1.93 6.40
CA GLY A 85 3.01 1.14 5.17
C GLY A 85 2.26 1.73 3.98
N PHE A 86 2.03 3.05 3.95
CA PHE A 86 1.39 3.73 2.81
C PHE A 86 2.40 4.59 2.04
N PRO A 87 2.42 4.53 0.70
CA PRO A 87 1.57 3.70 -0.17
C PRO A 87 2.01 2.23 -0.34
N ALA A 88 3.20 1.83 0.14
CA ALA A 88 3.83 0.54 -0.17
C ALA A 88 2.91 -0.70 -0.06
N LEU A 89 2.25 -0.90 1.09
CA LEU A 89 1.46 -2.10 1.36
C LEU A 89 0.14 -2.11 0.59
N ALA A 90 -0.46 -0.94 0.35
CA ALA A 90 -1.65 -0.84 -0.50
C ALA A 90 -1.31 -1.23 -1.96
N LEU A 91 -0.18 -0.75 -2.47
CA LEU A 91 0.32 -1.13 -3.80
C LEU A 91 0.70 -2.61 -3.86
N ALA A 92 1.28 -3.17 -2.78
CA ALA A 92 1.64 -4.58 -2.70
C ALA A 92 0.44 -5.51 -2.83
N ILE A 93 -0.68 -5.15 -2.20
CA ILE A 93 -1.95 -5.86 -2.30
C ILE A 93 -2.48 -5.77 -3.74
N ALA A 94 -2.49 -4.56 -4.31
CA ALA A 94 -3.06 -4.33 -5.64
C ALA A 94 -2.24 -4.94 -6.79
N ARG A 95 -0.92 -5.11 -6.61
CA ARG A 95 0.03 -5.55 -7.64
C ARG A 95 0.96 -6.63 -7.10
N PRO A 96 0.48 -7.88 -6.95
CA PRO A 96 1.27 -8.99 -6.40
C PRO A 96 2.48 -9.39 -7.25
N SER A 97 2.56 -8.95 -8.50
CA SER A 97 3.71 -9.18 -9.39
C SER A 97 4.85 -8.18 -9.21
N TRP A 98 4.66 -7.11 -8.45
CA TRP A 98 5.68 -6.10 -8.20
C TRP A 98 6.61 -6.52 -7.08
N ARG A 99 7.85 -6.06 -7.11
CA ARG A 99 8.76 -6.12 -5.96
C ARG A 99 8.65 -4.79 -5.21
N ILE A 100 8.26 -4.83 -3.94
CA ILE A 100 8.09 -3.60 -3.15
C ILE A 100 9.06 -3.59 -1.97
N VAL A 101 9.72 -2.46 -1.78
CA VAL A 101 10.59 -2.20 -0.64
C VAL A 101 10.02 -1.02 0.12
N SER A 102 9.89 -1.17 1.44
CA SER A 102 9.41 -0.14 2.35
C SER A 102 10.52 0.20 3.34
N LEU A 103 10.98 1.45 3.32
CA LEU A 103 12.02 1.95 4.23
C LEU A 103 11.36 2.84 5.29
N GLU A 104 11.46 2.45 6.57
CA GLU A 104 10.86 3.18 7.69
C GLU A 104 11.82 3.26 8.89
N ALA A 105 12.10 4.48 9.35
CA ALA A 105 13.07 4.75 10.42
C ALA A 105 12.56 4.44 11.84
N THR A 106 11.26 4.17 12.02
CA THR A 106 10.66 3.93 13.33
C THR A 106 10.40 2.44 13.54
N GLU A 107 11.18 1.79 14.41
CA GLU A 107 11.08 0.36 14.72
C GLU A 107 9.65 -0.15 15.00
N LYS A 108 8.84 0.57 15.78
CA LYS A 108 7.44 0.14 16.06
C LYS A 108 6.57 0.10 14.80
N LYS A 109 6.83 0.97 13.82
CA LYS A 109 6.13 1.01 12.54
C LYS A 109 6.65 -0.08 11.60
N VAL A 110 7.97 -0.32 11.60
CA VAL A 110 8.59 -1.45 10.91
C VAL A 110 7.96 -2.77 11.36
N ARG A 111 7.79 -2.97 12.68
CA ARG A 111 7.12 -4.16 13.23
C ARG A 111 5.69 -4.29 12.75
N PHE A 112 4.91 -3.21 12.86
CA PHE A 112 3.55 -3.18 12.33
C PHE A 112 3.48 -3.58 10.85
N GLN A 113 4.34 -3.02 10.00
CA GLN A 113 4.36 -3.36 8.58
C GLN A 113 4.74 -4.83 8.33
N ARG A 114 5.68 -5.38 9.11
CA ARG A 114 6.01 -6.82 9.06
C ARG A 114 4.83 -7.70 9.48
N ASP A 115 4.10 -7.31 10.52
CA ASP A 115 2.90 -8.03 10.97
C ASP A 115 1.82 -8.04 9.89
N VAL A 116 1.62 -6.91 9.19
CA VAL A 116 0.71 -6.84 8.03
C VAL A 116 1.19 -7.75 6.90
N CYS A 117 2.48 -7.70 6.53
CA CYS A 117 3.03 -8.56 5.48
C CYS A 117 2.88 -10.05 5.80
N GLN A 118 3.13 -10.45 7.05
CA GLN A 118 2.95 -11.82 7.51
C GLN A 118 1.47 -12.24 7.46
N THR A 119 0.58 -11.36 7.92
CA THR A 119 -0.86 -11.66 8.02
C THR A 119 -1.54 -11.76 6.65
N LEU A 120 -1.08 -10.97 5.69
CA LEU A 120 -1.59 -10.92 4.32
C LEU A 120 -0.73 -11.70 3.31
N GLU A 121 0.29 -12.43 3.79
CA GLU A 121 1.18 -13.27 2.97
C GLU A 121 1.90 -12.51 1.83
N LEU A 122 2.27 -11.24 2.08
CA LEU A 122 2.93 -10.36 1.10
C LEU A 122 4.43 -10.66 1.00
N SER A 123 4.78 -11.84 0.50
CA SER A 123 6.17 -12.32 0.40
C SER A 123 7.06 -11.52 -0.57
N HIS A 124 6.46 -10.73 -1.47
CA HIS A 124 7.13 -9.84 -2.42
C HIS A 124 7.45 -8.45 -1.84
N VAL A 125 7.22 -8.25 -0.54
CA VAL A 125 7.47 -7.00 0.17
C VAL A 125 8.67 -7.15 1.12
N GLU A 126 9.61 -6.21 1.04
CA GLU A 126 10.78 -6.13 1.91
C GLU A 126 10.67 -4.88 2.81
N ILE A 127 10.73 -5.06 4.14
CA ILE A 127 10.67 -3.95 5.12
C ILE A 127 12.06 -3.68 5.71
N LEU A 128 12.62 -2.52 5.36
CA LEU A 128 13.91 -1.99 5.81
C LEU A 128 13.73 -0.96 6.95
N HIS A 129 14.67 -0.96 7.89
CA HIS A 129 14.74 -0.01 9.02
C HIS A 129 15.94 0.92 8.85
#